data_AF-A0A8X6V1Z6-F1
#
_entry.id   AF-A0A8X6V1Z6-F1
#
_cell.length_a   1.000
_cell.length_b   1.000
_cell.length_c   1.000
_cell.angle_alpha   90.00
_cell.angle_beta   90.00
_cell.angle_gamma   90.00
#
_symmetry.space_group_name_H-M   'P 1'
#
loop_
_entity.id
_entity.type
_entity.pdbx_description
1 polymer ?
#
loop_
_entity_poly.entity_id
_entity_poly.type
_entity_poly.pdbx_seq_one_letter_code
_entity_poly.pdbx_strand_id
1 'polypeptide(L)'
;MPLRKRSVRTLQMNEKRWCKVKVDCEVNTNSVFSNVRLEKLNTVVKKDTSAIGNYILVDFNQVNNLLRSAKCQYCEKQTLKLELGAKLGFSYNLKLLCSNCDENKTVVNTSLKSVPTGHDVNLRITQAFSHIGKASENIFAEIHREIKNAYENGTEIADLSVSFDGTWLTRGHTSLIGVGCVIDMHTRYVVDFEGMSKVCRHCSVAKNKLGQSNAEFSIWCEVHESECDINHLGSSTSMEMEAALTLWKRSTSLGFRYITVLSDGDCKTFNYLCEKKVYGPDIVIKKEECINHVSKRLGTALRSTVKDCRAQDAKPQHSKCPAGENSWCFYQSAIANGEKPNAHKLNVGTPINEKFLPKILPIYQRLASNELLERCIRCGTQNANESLHSMIWAKCPKEIFVNKRRVKRAVAKAVCEYNKGTVRTIVEIQKALGVATGGSTKQLATILDCRKQKFRKRHQDSSNKLALKLIKKAIHKKELLARRRDSAGQF
;
A
#
# COMPACT_ATOMS: atom_id res chain seq x y z
N MET A 1 -2.99 -48.11 -12.19
CA MET A 1 -4.27 -47.45 -11.85
C MET A 1 -4.38 -46.12 -12.60
N PRO A 2 -5.46 -45.86 -13.35
CA PRO A 2 -5.52 -44.74 -14.29
C PRO A 2 -5.84 -43.41 -13.60
N LEU A 3 -5.16 -42.36 -14.06
CA LEU A 3 -5.33 -40.96 -13.64
C LEU A 3 -6.70 -40.43 -14.08
N ARG A 4 -7.55 -40.04 -13.10
CA ARG A 4 -8.82 -39.36 -13.37
C ARG A 4 -8.56 -37.92 -13.87
N LYS A 5 -8.91 -37.67 -15.14
CA LYS A 5 -9.09 -36.33 -15.72
C LYS A 5 -10.13 -35.55 -14.92
N ARG A 6 -9.75 -34.40 -14.34
CA ARG A 6 -10.71 -33.41 -13.81
C ARG A 6 -11.12 -32.47 -14.94
N SER A 7 -12.42 -32.41 -15.22
CA SER A 7 -13.00 -31.48 -16.17
C SER A 7 -12.90 -30.05 -15.64
N VAL A 8 -12.42 -29.14 -16.49
CA VAL A 8 -12.41 -27.70 -16.24
C VAL A 8 -13.81 -27.18 -16.56
N ARG A 9 -14.59 -26.82 -15.53
CA ARG A 9 -15.80 -26.00 -15.70
C ARG A 9 -15.36 -24.55 -15.89
N THR A 10 -15.54 -24.04 -17.10
CA THR A 10 -15.47 -22.62 -17.46
C THR A 10 -16.53 -21.85 -16.68
N LEU A 11 -16.10 -20.99 -15.74
CA LEU A 11 -16.96 -19.98 -15.12
C LEU A 11 -16.96 -18.76 -16.05
N GLN A 12 -18.11 -18.49 -16.67
CA GLN A 12 -18.39 -17.23 -17.36
C GLN A 12 -18.21 -16.07 -16.37
N MET A 13 -17.25 -15.19 -16.65
CA MET A 13 -17.12 -13.91 -15.98
C MET A 13 -18.20 -12.97 -16.52
N ASN A 14 -19.16 -12.61 -15.67
CA ASN A 14 -20.08 -11.51 -15.94
C ASN A 14 -19.32 -10.18 -16.00
N GLU A 15 -19.22 -9.61 -17.19
CA GLU A 15 -18.72 -8.26 -17.44
C GLU A 15 -19.65 -7.22 -16.77
N LYS A 16 -19.16 -6.58 -15.70
CA LYS A 16 -19.79 -5.37 -15.18
C LYS A 16 -19.46 -4.21 -16.11
N ARG A 17 -20.42 -3.85 -16.96
CA ARG A 17 -20.49 -2.63 -17.79
C ARG A 17 -20.11 -1.39 -16.96
N TRP A 18 -18.98 -0.77 -17.29
CA TRP A 18 -18.65 0.59 -16.85
C TRP A 18 -19.25 1.57 -17.87
N CYS A 19 -20.37 2.21 -17.52
CA CYS A 19 -20.90 3.32 -18.30
C CYS A 19 -19.93 4.51 -18.21
N LYS A 20 -19.38 4.92 -19.37
CA LYS A 20 -18.70 6.20 -19.54
C LYS A 20 -19.76 7.31 -19.44
N VAL A 21 -19.85 7.98 -18.30
CA VAL A 21 -20.52 9.27 -18.19
C VAL A 21 -19.52 10.33 -18.63
N LYS A 22 -19.82 11.05 -19.72
CA LYS A 22 -19.11 12.28 -20.09
C LYS A 22 -19.35 13.30 -18.98
N VAL A 23 -18.27 13.87 -18.45
CA VAL A 23 -18.34 14.99 -17.52
C VAL A 23 -17.52 16.11 -18.14
N ASP A 24 -18.22 17.17 -18.52
CA ASP A 24 -17.65 18.39 -19.05
C ASP A 24 -16.88 19.11 -17.93
N CYS A 25 -15.57 19.29 -18.16
CA CYS A 25 -14.77 20.24 -17.42
C CYS A 25 -14.29 21.27 -18.45
N GLU A 26 -14.90 22.45 -18.46
CA GLU A 26 -14.39 23.60 -19.19
C GLU A 26 -13.04 24.01 -18.58
N VAL A 27 -11.97 23.60 -19.24
CA VAL A 27 -10.64 24.19 -19.09
C VAL A 27 -10.35 24.80 -20.45
N ASN A 28 -10.25 26.13 -20.50
CA ASN A 28 -9.95 26.88 -21.71
C ASN A 28 -8.55 26.52 -22.23
N THR A 29 -8.48 25.49 -23.07
CA THR A 29 -7.29 25.05 -23.80
C THR A 29 -7.44 25.48 -25.25
N ASN A 30 -7.42 26.78 -25.53
CA ASN A 30 -7.38 27.26 -26.90
C ASN A 30 -5.93 27.38 -27.41
N SER A 31 -5.73 26.75 -28.58
CA SER A 31 -4.48 26.54 -29.35
C SER A 31 -3.54 25.52 -28.71
N VAL A 32 -3.41 24.28 -29.22
CA VAL A 32 -2.60 23.95 -30.41
C VAL A 32 -2.98 22.57 -31.03
N PHE A 33 -4.00 21.85 -30.55
CA PHE A 33 -4.26 20.44 -30.98
C PHE A 33 -5.66 20.17 -31.55
N SER A 34 -6.15 20.99 -32.49
CA SER A 34 -7.52 20.82 -33.02
C SER A 34 -7.70 19.74 -34.11
N ASN A 35 -6.65 19.14 -34.69
CA ASN A 35 -6.82 18.38 -35.95
C ASN A 35 -6.36 16.91 -35.99
N VAL A 36 -6.28 16.18 -34.87
CA VAL A 36 -6.00 14.72 -34.93
C VAL A 36 -7.13 13.91 -34.27
N ARG A 37 -8.06 13.41 -35.09
CA ARG A 37 -9.09 12.42 -34.67
C ARG A 37 -8.47 11.03 -34.59
N LEU A 38 -8.38 10.48 -33.38
CA LEU A 38 -7.80 9.18 -33.02
C LEU A 38 -8.63 7.93 -33.44
N GLU A 39 -9.76 8.08 -34.15
CA GLU A 39 -10.71 6.99 -34.39
C GLU A 39 -10.39 6.08 -35.59
N LYS A 40 -9.34 6.35 -36.38
CA LYS A 40 -9.00 5.56 -37.59
C LYS A 40 -7.94 4.46 -37.42
N LEU A 41 -7.46 4.19 -36.20
CA LEU A 41 -6.35 3.24 -35.97
C LEU A 41 -6.78 1.80 -35.60
N ASN A 42 -8.08 1.49 -35.58
CA ASN A 42 -8.59 0.22 -35.05
C ASN A 42 -8.86 -0.89 -36.07
N THR A 43 -8.31 -0.84 -37.28
CA THR A 43 -8.53 -1.90 -38.27
C THR A 43 -7.25 -2.44 -38.88
N VAL A 44 -7.08 -3.75 -38.69
CA VAL A 44 -6.18 -4.70 -39.36
C VAL A 44 -4.77 -4.81 -38.78
N VAL A 45 -4.60 -5.76 -37.85
CA VAL A 45 -3.33 -6.49 -37.72
C VAL A 45 -3.64 -7.96 -38.04
N LYS A 46 -3.36 -8.38 -39.27
CA LYS A 46 -3.23 -9.80 -39.61
C LYS A 46 -1.91 -10.28 -38.99
N LYS A 47 -1.96 -11.41 -38.26
CA LYS A 47 -0.78 -12.11 -37.76
C LYS A 47 -0.06 -12.73 -38.95
N ASP A 48 1.12 -12.22 -39.29
CA ASP A 48 2.12 -13.02 -39.99
C ASP A 48 3.15 -13.53 -38.99
N THR A 49 3.21 -14.85 -38.89
CA THR A 49 4.21 -15.61 -38.17
C THR A 49 5.33 -15.95 -39.13
N SER A 50 6.39 -15.14 -39.18
CA SER A 50 7.75 -15.59 -39.50
C SER A 50 8.76 -14.45 -39.36
N ALA A 51 9.98 -14.83 -39.00
CA ALA A 51 11.20 -14.02 -38.90
C ALA A 51 11.41 -13.20 -37.60
N ILE A 52 12.55 -13.51 -36.99
CA ILE A 52 13.21 -12.85 -35.85
C ILE A 52 13.28 -11.34 -36.11
N GLY A 53 12.75 -10.50 -35.23
CA GLY A 53 12.76 -9.06 -35.48
C GLY A 53 12.41 -8.21 -34.27
N ASN A 54 13.24 -7.20 -34.01
CA ASN A 54 13.15 -6.25 -32.90
C ASN A 54 11.75 -5.65 -32.72
N TYR A 55 11.33 -5.44 -31.46
CA TYR A 55 10.13 -4.66 -31.13
C TYR A 55 10.28 -3.23 -31.67
N ILE A 56 9.45 -2.84 -32.65
CA ILE A 56 9.39 -1.49 -33.20
C ILE A 56 8.40 -0.67 -32.38
N LEU A 57 8.88 0.29 -31.60
CA LEU A 57 8.04 1.23 -30.83
C LEU A 57 7.40 2.31 -31.72
N VAL A 58 8.09 2.72 -32.78
CA VAL A 58 7.64 3.72 -33.75
C VAL A 58 8.07 3.29 -35.14
N ASP A 59 7.10 3.07 -36.03
CA ASP A 59 7.37 2.79 -37.44
C ASP A 59 7.51 4.12 -38.20
N PHE A 60 8.75 4.47 -38.53
CA PHE A 60 9.06 5.71 -39.25
C PHE A 60 8.54 5.73 -40.68
N ASN A 61 8.22 4.59 -41.30
CA ASN A 61 7.58 4.57 -42.61
C ASN A 61 6.16 5.15 -42.52
N GLN A 62 5.42 4.80 -41.47
CA GLN A 62 4.08 5.36 -41.22
C GLN A 62 4.14 6.85 -40.90
N VAL A 63 5.13 7.28 -40.10
CA VAL A 63 5.35 8.69 -39.79
C VAL A 63 5.68 9.48 -41.06
N ASN A 64 6.55 8.95 -41.92
CA ASN A 64 6.89 9.59 -43.20
C ASN A 64 5.71 9.63 -44.18
N ASN A 65 4.86 8.61 -44.20
CA ASN A 65 3.63 8.65 -44.98
C ASN A 65 2.67 9.75 -44.49
N LEU A 66 2.56 9.93 -43.17
CA LEU A 66 1.78 11.03 -42.61
C LEU A 66 2.38 12.39 -42.98
N LEU A 67 3.70 12.55 -42.87
CA LEU A 67 4.38 13.81 -43.18
C LEU A 67 4.27 14.22 -44.65
N ARG A 68 4.19 13.26 -45.58
CA ARG A 68 3.90 13.55 -46.99
C ARG A 68 2.54 14.21 -47.20
N SER A 69 1.58 14.05 -46.29
CA SER A 69 0.30 14.78 -46.39
C SER A 69 0.41 16.25 -45.98
N ALA A 70 1.50 16.65 -45.30
CA ALA A 70 1.74 18.02 -44.89
C ALA A 70 2.52 18.81 -45.95
N LYS A 71 2.14 20.06 -46.16
CA LYS A 71 2.85 20.98 -47.06
C LYS A 71 4.11 21.52 -46.40
N CYS A 72 5.21 21.58 -47.15
CA CYS A 72 6.40 22.30 -46.74
C CYS A 72 6.08 23.80 -46.58
N GLN A 73 6.51 24.42 -45.48
CA GLN A 73 6.23 25.85 -45.24
C GLN A 73 6.96 26.80 -46.21
N TYR A 74 7.96 26.32 -46.94
CA TYR A 74 8.79 27.13 -47.84
C TYR A 74 8.37 27.00 -49.30
N CYS A 75 8.19 25.76 -49.78
CA CYS A 75 7.85 25.50 -51.17
C CYS A 75 6.41 25.02 -51.37
N GLU A 76 5.62 24.93 -50.30
CA GLU A 76 4.21 24.50 -50.27
C GLU A 76 3.90 23.11 -50.84
N LYS A 77 4.92 22.37 -51.30
CA LYS A 77 4.80 21.00 -51.79
C LYS A 77 4.75 19.98 -50.66
N GLN A 78 4.05 18.89 -50.91
CA GLN A 78 3.84 17.76 -50.01
C GLN A 78 5.03 16.77 -50.02
N THR A 79 6.23 17.31 -49.78
CA THR A 79 7.51 16.60 -49.96
C THR A 79 8.31 16.48 -48.68
N LEU A 80 7.66 16.63 -47.52
CA LEU A 80 8.29 16.51 -46.21
C LEU A 80 8.59 15.05 -45.87
N LYS A 81 9.81 14.79 -45.41
CA LYS A 81 10.28 13.50 -44.88
C LYS A 81 11.07 13.71 -43.59
N LEU A 82 11.00 12.73 -42.71
CA LEU A 82 11.77 12.67 -41.48
C LEU A 82 12.82 11.57 -41.60
N GLU A 83 14.08 11.96 -41.42
CA GLU A 83 15.22 11.06 -41.46
C GLU A 83 15.89 10.97 -40.08
N LEU A 84 16.36 9.76 -39.76
CA LEU A 84 17.18 9.52 -38.58
C LEU A 84 18.62 9.90 -38.91
N GLY A 85 19.12 10.94 -38.24
CA GLY A 85 20.54 11.27 -38.20
C GLY A 85 21.29 10.38 -37.21
N ALA A 86 22.40 10.91 -36.68
CA ALA A 86 23.28 10.20 -35.78
C ALA A 86 22.52 9.63 -34.55
N LYS A 87 22.85 8.38 -34.20
CA LYS A 87 22.40 7.72 -32.97
C LYS A 87 23.26 8.20 -31.80
N LEU A 88 22.61 8.70 -30.75
CA LEU A 88 23.24 9.17 -29.52
C LEU A 88 22.65 8.39 -28.34
N GLY A 89 23.22 7.21 -28.05
CA GLY A 89 22.70 6.30 -27.04
C GLY A 89 21.35 5.67 -27.44
N PHE A 90 20.31 5.91 -26.63
CA PHE A 90 18.92 5.49 -26.92
C PHE A 90 18.12 6.52 -27.74
N SER A 91 18.74 7.65 -28.10
CA SER A 91 18.10 8.73 -28.87
C SER A 91 18.66 8.80 -30.30
N TYR A 92 17.83 9.26 -31.23
CA TYR A 92 18.23 9.54 -32.61
C TYR A 92 18.02 11.03 -32.91
N ASN A 93 18.95 11.63 -33.66
CA ASN A 93 18.72 12.94 -34.24
C ASN A 93 17.60 12.82 -35.29
N LEU A 94 16.56 13.66 -35.20
CA LEU A 94 15.48 13.68 -36.19
C LEU A 94 15.67 14.90 -37.10
N LYS A 95 15.83 14.65 -38.40
CA LYS A 95 15.93 15.68 -39.42
C LYS A 95 14.64 15.73 -40.22
N LEU A 96 13.93 16.85 -40.17
CA LEU A 96 12.82 17.11 -41.08
C LEU A 96 13.38 17.77 -42.34
N LEU A 97 13.17 17.14 -43.48
CA LEU A 97 13.72 17.53 -44.77
C LEU A 97 12.58 17.72 -45.76
N CYS A 98 12.73 18.68 -46.67
CA CYS A 98 11.88 18.79 -47.85
C CYS A 98 12.65 18.32 -49.09
N SER A 99 12.19 17.25 -49.75
CA SER A 99 12.87 16.72 -50.95
C SER A 99 12.79 17.64 -52.19
N ASN A 100 12.14 18.80 -52.11
CA ASN A 100 11.95 19.71 -53.25
C ASN A 100 12.69 21.05 -53.12
N CYS A 101 12.98 21.54 -51.91
CA CYS A 101 13.63 22.84 -51.72
C CYS A 101 14.89 22.76 -50.87
N ASP A 102 15.37 21.56 -50.55
CA ASP A 102 16.56 21.26 -49.72
C ASP A 102 16.65 21.96 -48.35
N GLU A 103 15.58 22.65 -47.94
CA GLU A 103 15.46 23.24 -46.62
C GLU A 103 15.37 22.15 -45.55
N ASN A 104 16.29 22.23 -44.59
CA ASN A 104 16.38 21.30 -43.48
C ASN A 104 16.09 22.01 -42.16
N LYS A 105 15.14 21.49 -41.38
CA LYS A 105 14.96 21.89 -39.98
C LYS A 105 15.41 20.75 -39.10
N THR A 106 16.55 20.92 -38.47
CA THR A 106 17.01 20.02 -37.40
C THR A 106 16.28 20.42 -36.12
N VAL A 107 15.34 19.60 -35.66
CA VAL A 107 14.69 19.81 -34.37
C VAL A 107 15.53 19.09 -33.31
N VAL A 108 16.54 19.77 -32.80
CA VAL A 108 17.26 19.35 -31.58
C VAL A 108 16.78 20.23 -30.44
N ASN A 109 15.82 19.73 -29.66
CA ASN A 109 15.57 20.24 -28.33
C ASN A 109 15.26 19.08 -27.37
N THR A 110 16.32 18.37 -26.98
CA THR A 110 16.39 17.65 -25.72
C THR A 110 17.61 18.15 -24.95
N SER A 111 17.45 19.30 -24.28
CA SER A 111 18.40 19.90 -23.33
C SER A 111 19.79 20.28 -23.90
N LEU A 112 20.36 21.35 -23.35
CA LEU A 112 21.66 21.91 -23.71
C LEU A 112 22.75 20.81 -23.81
N LYS A 113 23.62 20.92 -24.83
CA LYS A 113 24.81 20.07 -25.05
C LYS A 113 25.76 20.13 -23.83
N SER A 114 25.53 19.26 -22.85
CA SER A 114 26.62 18.58 -22.15
C SER A 114 26.28 17.12 -22.32
N VAL A 115 26.88 16.41 -23.29
CA VAL A 115 26.69 14.95 -23.37
C VAL A 115 27.39 14.41 -22.12
N PRO A 116 26.66 14.03 -21.06
CA PRO A 116 27.31 13.40 -19.94
C PRO A 116 27.77 12.06 -20.51
N THR A 117 29.02 11.68 -20.27
CA THR A 117 29.45 10.32 -20.60
C THR A 117 28.46 9.31 -19.98
N GLY A 118 28.34 8.09 -20.50
CA GLY A 118 27.50 7.08 -19.84
C GLY A 118 27.85 6.93 -18.35
N HIS A 119 29.12 7.19 -18.01
CA HIS A 119 29.63 7.35 -16.67
C HIS A 119 28.96 8.51 -15.90
N ASP A 120 28.91 9.72 -16.44
CA ASP A 120 28.24 10.86 -15.80
C ASP A 120 26.73 10.65 -15.59
N VAL A 121 26.04 9.99 -16.52
CA VAL A 121 24.61 9.64 -16.33
C VAL A 121 24.48 8.66 -15.17
N ASN A 122 25.30 7.61 -15.13
CA ASN A 122 25.31 6.63 -14.04
C ASN A 122 25.72 7.27 -12.71
N LEU A 123 26.67 8.21 -12.73
CA LEU A 123 27.12 8.96 -11.57
C LEU A 123 26.00 9.84 -11.04
N ARG A 124 25.31 10.61 -11.90
CA ARG A 124 24.14 11.42 -11.54
C ARG A 124 22.99 10.58 -11.01
N ILE A 125 22.74 9.40 -11.60
CA ILE A 125 21.73 8.45 -11.09
C ILE A 125 22.14 7.93 -9.70
N THR A 126 23.41 7.58 -9.51
CA THR A 126 23.95 7.09 -8.23
C THR A 126 23.88 8.18 -7.15
N GLN A 127 24.27 9.40 -7.50
CA GLN A 127 24.11 10.59 -6.68
C GLN A 127 22.63 10.81 -6.35
N ALA A 128 21.72 10.77 -7.33
CA ALA A 128 20.28 10.87 -7.10
C ALA A 128 19.77 9.86 -6.06
N PHE A 129 20.20 8.60 -6.16
CA PHE A 129 19.81 7.58 -5.18
C PHE A 129 20.41 7.80 -3.79
N SER A 130 21.63 8.32 -3.67
CA SER A 130 22.24 8.67 -2.38
C SER A 130 21.47 9.81 -1.70
N HIS A 131 21.09 10.84 -2.46
CA HIS A 131 20.37 12.00 -1.92
C HIS A 131 18.92 11.72 -1.54
N ILE A 132 18.29 10.66 -2.06
CA ILE A 132 17.01 10.16 -1.52
C ILE A 132 17.17 9.79 -0.04
N GLY A 133 18.30 9.21 0.36
CA GLY A 133 18.60 8.89 1.76
C GLY A 133 18.64 10.15 2.62
N LYS A 134 19.49 11.11 2.25
CA LYS A 134 19.64 12.40 2.96
C LYS A 134 18.32 13.17 3.06
N ALA A 135 17.56 13.26 1.97
CA ALA A 135 16.25 13.92 1.98
C ALA A 135 15.26 13.19 2.88
N SER A 136 15.31 11.86 2.91
CA SER A 136 14.50 11.05 3.81
C SER A 136 14.84 11.33 5.28
N GLU A 137 16.12 11.39 5.64
CA GLU A 137 16.58 11.69 7.00
C GLU A 137 16.04 13.04 7.49
N ASN A 138 16.14 14.09 6.67
CA ASN A 138 15.60 15.41 6.99
C ASN A 138 14.08 15.38 7.23
N ILE A 139 13.35 14.66 6.37
CA ILE A 139 11.90 14.51 6.50
C ILE A 139 11.55 13.73 7.78
N PHE A 140 12.28 12.65 8.10
CA PHE A 140 12.07 11.89 9.34
C PHE A 140 12.33 12.74 10.59
N ALA A 141 13.40 13.53 10.63
CA ALA A 141 13.67 14.43 11.75
C ALA A 141 12.54 15.44 11.97
N GLU A 142 11.99 16.00 10.89
CA GLU A 142 10.83 16.89 10.93
C GLU A 142 9.58 16.16 11.47
N ILE A 143 9.31 14.95 10.98
CA ILE A 143 8.18 14.11 11.44
C ILE A 143 8.33 13.77 12.92
N HIS A 144 9.51 13.36 13.37
CA HIS A 144 9.75 13.01 14.77
C HIS A 144 9.49 14.21 15.68
N ARG A 145 9.90 15.41 15.28
CA ARG A 145 9.58 16.64 16.01
C ARG A 145 8.07 16.92 16.04
N GLU A 146 7.36 16.75 14.92
CA GLU A 146 5.91 16.95 14.86
C GLU A 146 5.14 15.93 15.71
N ILE A 147 5.58 14.68 15.74
CA ILE A 147 5.01 13.65 16.63
C ILE A 147 5.25 14.04 18.09
N LYS A 148 6.48 14.41 18.47
CA LYS A 148 6.78 14.84 19.85
C LYS A 148 5.90 16.02 20.26
N ASN A 149 5.75 17.02 19.39
CA ASN A 149 4.89 18.18 19.64
C ASN A 149 3.42 17.78 19.80
N ALA A 150 2.92 16.80 19.03
CA ALA A 150 1.52 16.37 19.11
C ALA A 150 1.18 15.62 20.40
N TYR A 151 2.18 15.10 21.12
CA TYR A 151 1.98 14.32 22.34
C TYR A 151 2.19 15.14 23.63
N GLU A 152 2.68 16.39 23.59
CA GLU A 152 2.71 17.37 24.72
C GLU A 152 2.93 16.78 26.14
N ASN A 153 3.91 15.89 26.34
CA ASN A 153 4.01 15.13 27.60
C ASN A 153 5.04 15.64 28.61
N GLY A 154 5.87 16.64 28.28
CA GLY A 154 6.93 17.12 29.19
C GLY A 154 8.03 16.09 29.52
N THR A 155 7.95 14.88 28.96
CA THR A 155 8.92 13.81 29.10
C THR A 155 9.92 13.82 27.94
N GLU A 156 11.16 13.42 28.21
CA GLU A 156 12.21 13.30 27.18
C GLU A 156 11.85 12.28 26.09
N ILE A 157 11.15 11.21 26.48
CA ILE A 157 10.68 10.14 25.60
C ILE A 157 9.14 10.15 25.56
N ALA A 158 8.59 10.17 24.35
CA ALA A 158 7.13 10.17 24.13
C ALA A 158 6.58 8.74 23.95
N ASP A 159 5.53 8.43 24.71
CA ASP A 159 4.85 7.14 24.65
C ASP A 159 3.79 7.12 23.55
N LEU A 160 4.03 6.33 22.52
CA LEU A 160 3.19 6.27 21.32
C LEU A 160 2.29 5.04 21.31
N SER A 161 1.09 5.24 20.77
CA SER A 161 0.27 4.15 20.24
C SER A 161 0.52 4.00 18.75
N VAL A 162 0.97 2.83 18.33
CA VAL A 162 1.39 2.60 16.95
C VAL A 162 0.60 1.46 16.32
N SER A 163 0.48 1.50 15.00
CA SER A 163 0.18 0.31 14.20
C SER A 163 1.47 -0.20 13.60
N PHE A 164 1.64 -1.51 13.61
CA PHE A 164 2.77 -2.18 12.99
C PHE A 164 2.26 -3.29 12.06
N ASP A 165 2.91 -3.41 10.91
CA ASP A 165 2.61 -4.45 9.94
C ASP A 165 3.82 -4.72 9.04
N GLY A 166 3.95 -5.98 8.63
CA GLY A 166 5.00 -6.47 7.74
C GLY A 166 4.52 -6.57 6.29
N THR A 167 5.43 -6.38 5.34
CA THR A 167 5.12 -6.60 3.92
C THR A 167 6.30 -7.17 3.14
N TRP A 168 5.99 -8.03 2.17
CA TRP A 168 6.96 -8.92 1.51
C TRP A 168 7.15 -8.59 0.04
N LEU A 169 8.37 -8.72 -0.48
CA LEU A 169 8.68 -8.46 -1.90
C LEU A 169 7.93 -9.42 -2.83
N THR A 170 7.78 -10.68 -2.44
CA THR A 170 7.05 -11.70 -3.21
C THR A 170 5.76 -12.08 -2.50
N ARG A 171 4.75 -12.52 -3.26
CA ARG A 171 3.52 -13.06 -2.68
C ARG A 171 3.78 -14.47 -2.13
N GLY A 172 3.21 -14.78 -0.97
CA GLY A 172 3.36 -16.09 -0.31
C GLY A 172 4.39 -16.11 0.82
N HIS A 173 4.53 -17.27 1.48
CA HIS A 173 5.32 -17.42 2.71
C HIS A 173 6.83 -17.65 2.49
N THR A 174 7.31 -17.55 1.25
CA THR A 174 8.71 -17.86 0.86
C THR A 174 9.55 -16.62 0.53
N SER A 175 9.06 -15.42 0.84
CA SER A 175 9.78 -14.20 0.48
C SER A 175 11.15 -14.09 1.12
N LEU A 176 12.12 -13.62 0.35
CA LEU A 176 13.50 -13.46 0.80
C LEU A 176 13.76 -12.09 1.42
N ILE A 177 12.89 -11.11 1.12
CA ILE A 177 13.03 -9.73 1.54
C ILE A 177 11.67 -9.22 2.00
N GLY A 178 11.68 -8.52 3.13
CA GLY A 178 10.49 -7.88 3.69
C GLY A 178 10.80 -6.56 4.34
N VAL A 179 9.75 -5.88 4.75
CA VAL A 179 9.81 -4.59 5.41
C VAL A 179 8.77 -4.55 6.51
N GLY A 180 9.15 -4.14 7.71
CA GLY A 180 8.23 -3.78 8.79
C GLY A 180 8.13 -2.26 8.90
N CYS A 181 6.93 -1.73 9.09
CA CYS A 181 6.70 -0.29 9.25
C CYS A 181 5.94 0.01 10.55
N VAL A 182 6.31 1.10 11.23
CA VAL A 182 5.62 1.62 12.41
C VAL A 182 4.91 2.92 12.02
N ILE A 183 3.60 2.98 12.26
CA ILE A 183 2.77 4.15 12.00
C ILE A 183 2.15 4.63 13.31
N ASP A 184 2.37 5.89 13.68
CA ASP A 184 1.72 6.50 14.83
C ASP A 184 0.20 6.60 14.60
N MET A 185 -0.58 6.12 15.56
CA MET A 185 -2.03 6.13 15.46
C MET A 185 -2.64 7.51 15.64
N HIS A 186 -1.94 8.44 16.30
CA HIS A 186 -2.46 9.77 16.54
C HIS A 186 -2.28 10.68 15.31
N THR A 187 -1.03 10.92 14.91
CA THR A 187 -0.64 11.80 13.80
C THR A 187 -0.80 11.14 12.44
N ARG A 188 -0.82 9.80 12.39
CA ARG A 188 -0.84 8.98 11.16
C ARG A 188 0.46 9.03 10.37
N TYR A 189 1.54 9.55 10.95
CA TYR A 189 2.85 9.48 10.33
C TYR A 189 3.47 8.10 10.49
N VAL A 190 4.13 7.64 9.42
CA VAL A 190 5.07 6.55 9.53
C VAL A 190 6.28 7.06 10.31
N VAL A 191 6.51 6.47 11.47
CA VAL A 191 7.55 6.89 12.42
C VAL A 191 8.90 6.28 12.01
N ASP A 192 8.88 5.01 11.63
CA ASP A 192 10.08 4.23 11.39
C ASP A 192 9.80 2.99 10.52
N PHE A 193 10.83 2.41 9.90
CA PHE A 193 10.74 1.18 9.11
C PHE A 193 12.05 0.38 9.10
N GLU A 194 11.96 -0.95 9.04
CA GLU A 194 13.13 -1.83 8.95
C GLU A 194 13.02 -2.79 7.78
N GLY A 195 14.12 -2.99 7.06
CA GLY A 195 14.20 -3.92 5.94
C GLY A 195 14.84 -5.23 6.39
N MET A 196 14.15 -6.34 6.15
CA MET A 196 14.65 -7.68 6.43
C MET A 196 15.09 -8.37 5.15
N SER A 197 16.19 -9.10 5.20
CA SER A 197 16.66 -9.92 4.08
C SER A 197 17.34 -11.19 4.56
N LYS A 198 17.01 -12.29 3.87
CA LYS A 198 17.69 -13.59 3.99
C LYS A 198 18.78 -13.78 2.94
N VAL A 199 18.98 -12.78 2.08
CA VAL A 199 19.92 -12.85 0.96
C VAL A 199 20.75 -11.58 0.83
N CYS A 200 22.00 -11.76 0.43
CA CYS A 200 22.87 -10.67 0.01
C CYS A 200 23.45 -10.99 -1.36
N ARG A 201 23.37 -10.02 -2.27
CA ARG A 201 23.92 -10.18 -3.63
C ARG A 201 25.44 -10.29 -3.59
N HIS A 202 26.11 -9.53 -2.73
CA HIS A 202 27.57 -9.58 -2.60
C HIS A 202 28.04 -10.94 -2.09
N CYS A 203 27.42 -11.48 -1.02
CA CYS A 203 27.71 -12.84 -0.56
C CYS A 203 27.53 -13.87 -1.68
N SER A 204 26.45 -13.76 -2.47
CA SER A 204 26.21 -14.68 -3.59
C SER A 204 27.28 -14.56 -4.69
N VAL A 205 27.76 -13.35 -5.01
CA VAL A 205 28.88 -13.16 -5.95
C VAL A 205 30.16 -13.76 -5.38
N ALA A 206 30.52 -13.41 -4.15
CA ALA A 206 31.76 -13.84 -3.50
C ALA A 206 31.81 -15.36 -3.38
N LYS A 207 30.71 -15.99 -2.95
CA LYS A 207 30.57 -17.45 -2.88
C LYS A 207 30.84 -18.13 -4.23
N ASN A 208 30.32 -17.54 -5.31
CA ASN A 208 30.51 -18.09 -6.66
C ASN A 208 31.93 -17.86 -7.21
N LYS A 209 32.60 -16.77 -6.80
CA LYS A 209 33.94 -16.41 -7.29
C LYS A 209 35.07 -17.09 -6.51
N LEU A 210 34.97 -17.09 -5.17
CA LEU A 210 36.03 -17.58 -4.27
C LEU A 210 35.86 -19.06 -3.92
N GLY A 211 34.65 -19.60 -4.04
CA GLY A 211 34.29 -20.94 -3.60
C GLY A 211 33.98 -20.99 -2.09
N GLN A 212 32.84 -21.57 -1.71
CA GLN A 212 32.34 -21.54 -0.33
C GLN A 212 33.31 -22.18 0.69
N SER A 213 34.08 -23.18 0.28
CA SER A 213 35.00 -23.94 1.12
C SER A 213 36.40 -23.34 1.19
N ASN A 214 36.66 -22.24 0.50
CA ASN A 214 37.97 -21.60 0.46
C ASN A 214 38.15 -20.65 1.66
N ALA A 215 39.33 -20.66 2.28
CA ALA A 215 39.69 -19.74 3.37
C ALA A 215 39.55 -18.26 2.97
N GLU A 216 39.80 -17.92 1.70
CA GLU A 216 39.60 -16.57 1.16
C GLU A 216 38.13 -16.12 1.28
N PHE A 217 37.17 -17.02 1.14
CA PHE A 217 35.75 -16.69 1.31
C PHE A 217 35.42 -16.40 2.77
N SER A 218 36.01 -17.13 3.71
CA SER A 218 35.84 -16.88 5.15
C SER A 218 36.38 -15.49 5.54
N ILE A 219 37.61 -15.18 5.12
CA ILE A 219 38.23 -13.85 5.35
C ILE A 219 37.37 -12.75 4.72
N TRP A 220 36.88 -12.96 3.49
CA TRP A 220 35.98 -12.00 2.85
C TRP A 220 34.67 -11.80 3.63
N CYS A 221 34.11 -12.86 4.21
CA CYS A 221 32.87 -12.77 5.00
C CYS A 221 33.06 -11.96 6.28
N GLU A 222 34.20 -12.11 6.97
CA GLU A 222 34.54 -11.30 8.16
C GLU A 222 34.57 -9.81 7.82
N VAL A 223 35.23 -9.44 6.71
CA VAL A 223 35.27 -8.03 6.26
C VAL A 223 33.88 -7.55 5.82
N HIS A 224 33.09 -8.41 5.17
CA HIS A 224 31.78 -8.04 4.62
C HIS A 224 30.65 -8.00 5.67
N GLU A 225 30.84 -8.56 6.87
CA GLU A 225 29.79 -8.70 7.88
C GLU A 225 29.04 -7.38 8.14
N SER A 226 29.78 -6.29 8.31
CA SER A 226 29.23 -4.95 8.57
C SER A 226 28.40 -4.36 7.42
N GLU A 227 28.62 -4.82 6.19
CA GLU A 227 27.90 -4.36 4.98
C GLU A 227 26.89 -5.37 4.44
N CYS A 228 26.78 -6.53 5.09
CA CYS A 228 25.97 -7.63 4.64
C CYS A 228 24.49 -7.25 4.64
N ASP A 229 23.80 -7.53 3.54
CA ASP A 229 22.35 -7.30 3.47
C ASP A 229 21.58 -8.34 4.30
N ILE A 230 22.16 -9.52 4.57
CA ILE A 230 21.52 -10.58 5.36
C ILE A 230 21.46 -10.15 6.82
N ASN A 231 20.25 -10.00 7.34
CA ASN A 231 19.99 -9.72 8.75
C ASN A 231 18.92 -10.65 9.35
N HIS A 232 18.58 -11.73 8.64
CA HIS A 232 17.64 -12.74 9.11
C HIS A 232 18.00 -14.12 8.55
N LEU A 233 18.02 -15.12 9.41
CA LEU A 233 18.29 -16.52 9.03
C LEU A 233 17.05 -17.43 9.13
N GLY A 234 15.97 -16.94 9.77
CA GLY A 234 14.77 -17.72 10.01
C GLY A 234 13.77 -17.75 8.85
N SER A 235 12.56 -18.20 9.16
CA SER A 235 11.43 -18.22 8.22
C SER A 235 11.03 -16.80 7.75
N SER A 236 10.32 -16.71 6.62
CA SER A 236 9.82 -15.41 6.16
C SER A 236 8.83 -14.78 7.13
N THR A 237 8.01 -15.59 7.80
CA THR A 237 7.05 -15.12 8.81
C THR A 237 7.78 -14.53 10.03
N SER A 238 8.90 -15.13 10.46
CA SER A 238 9.66 -14.61 11.60
C SER A 238 10.42 -13.33 11.30
N MET A 239 10.60 -12.94 10.03
CA MET A 239 11.15 -11.62 9.68
C MET A 239 10.29 -10.49 10.24
N GLU A 240 8.97 -10.68 10.36
CA GLU A 240 8.09 -9.65 10.89
C GLU A 240 8.36 -9.39 12.37
N MET A 241 8.55 -10.47 13.14
CA MET A 241 8.87 -10.41 14.56
C MET A 241 10.24 -9.76 14.80
N GLU A 242 11.25 -10.13 14.01
CA GLU A 242 12.60 -9.56 14.13
C GLU A 242 12.66 -8.10 13.65
N ALA A 243 11.90 -7.73 12.62
CA ALA A 243 11.74 -6.34 12.20
C ALA A 243 11.11 -5.51 13.33
N ALA A 244 10.03 -6.01 13.93
CA ALA A 244 9.39 -5.36 15.07
C ALA A 244 10.37 -5.20 16.23
N LEU A 245 11.09 -6.27 16.61
CA LEU A 245 12.06 -6.20 17.71
C LEU A 245 13.13 -5.13 17.46
N THR A 246 13.66 -5.06 16.24
CA THR A 246 14.66 -4.05 15.83
C THR A 246 14.10 -2.63 15.96
N LEU A 247 12.88 -2.41 15.48
CA LEU A 247 12.19 -1.12 15.52
C LEU A 247 11.90 -0.67 16.97
N TRP A 248 11.47 -1.59 17.82
CA TRP A 248 11.21 -1.32 19.23
C TRP A 248 12.49 -0.98 19.99
N LYS A 249 13.57 -1.74 19.78
CA LYS A 249 14.85 -1.51 20.46
C LYS A 249 15.42 -0.11 20.18
N ARG A 250 15.36 0.37 18.93
CA ARG A 250 15.91 1.69 18.57
C ARG A 250 14.98 2.87 18.79
N SER A 251 13.70 2.61 19.10
CA SER A 251 12.69 3.67 19.24
C SER A 251 13.04 4.71 20.32
N THR A 252 13.68 4.30 21.41
CA THR A 252 14.09 5.19 22.50
C THR A 252 15.14 6.20 22.04
N SER A 253 16.06 5.78 21.17
CA SER A 253 17.04 6.67 20.53
C SER A 253 16.39 7.70 19.59
N LEU A 254 15.19 7.41 19.08
CA LEU A 254 14.37 8.38 18.32
C LEU A 254 13.54 9.30 19.26
N GLY A 255 13.57 9.03 20.57
CA GLY A 255 12.79 9.71 21.60
C GLY A 255 11.35 9.21 21.70
N PHE A 256 11.09 7.94 21.39
CA PHE A 256 9.77 7.32 21.48
C PHE A 256 9.80 5.98 22.23
N ARG A 257 8.69 5.61 22.87
CA ARG A 257 8.39 4.22 23.26
C ARG A 257 7.07 3.79 22.66
N TYR A 258 7.04 2.63 22.03
CA TYR A 258 5.83 2.08 21.42
C TYR A 258 5.09 1.21 22.45
N ILE A 259 4.29 1.86 23.29
CA ILE A 259 3.63 1.21 24.45
C ILE A 259 2.29 0.56 24.11
N THR A 260 1.70 0.87 22.96
CA THR A 260 0.45 0.26 22.50
C THR A 260 0.55 -0.10 21.02
N VAL A 261 0.14 -1.31 20.67
CA VAL A 261 0.22 -1.83 19.30
C VAL A 261 -1.16 -2.20 18.78
N LEU A 262 -1.60 -1.52 17.73
CA LEU A 262 -2.73 -1.92 16.92
C LEU A 262 -2.26 -2.94 15.86
N SER A 263 -2.65 -4.19 16.06
CA SER A 263 -2.42 -5.26 15.09
C SER A 263 -3.73 -5.96 14.70
N ASP A 264 -3.62 -6.90 13.77
CA ASP A 264 -4.73 -7.75 13.40
C ASP A 264 -4.96 -8.84 14.47
N GLY A 265 -5.72 -9.87 14.10
CA GLY A 265 -5.95 -11.01 14.98
C GLY A 265 -4.70 -11.85 15.26
N ASP A 266 -3.63 -11.74 14.47
CA ASP A 266 -2.38 -12.42 14.76
C ASP A 266 -1.67 -11.72 15.92
N CYS A 267 -1.22 -12.52 16.89
CA CYS A 267 -0.61 -12.06 18.13
C CYS A 267 0.85 -12.48 18.24
N LYS A 268 1.43 -13.17 17.24
CA LYS A 268 2.80 -13.68 17.31
C LYS A 268 3.82 -12.57 17.57
N THR A 269 3.77 -11.50 16.77
CA THR A 269 4.67 -10.35 16.91
C THR A 269 4.47 -9.65 18.26
N PHE A 270 3.22 -9.46 18.70
CA PHE A 270 2.91 -8.85 19.99
C PHE A 270 3.46 -9.68 21.16
N ASN A 271 3.17 -10.98 21.19
CA ASN A 271 3.64 -11.90 22.23
C ASN A 271 5.18 -11.91 22.28
N TYR A 272 5.82 -11.97 21.11
CA TYR A 272 7.27 -11.93 21.00
C TYR A 272 7.87 -10.64 21.60
N LEU A 273 7.27 -9.47 21.34
CA LEU A 273 7.70 -8.21 21.93
C LEU A 273 7.53 -8.18 23.46
N CYS A 274 6.40 -8.70 23.97
CA CYS A 274 6.14 -8.80 25.41
C CYS A 274 7.16 -9.71 26.11
N GLU A 275 7.51 -10.84 25.50
CA GLU A 275 8.52 -11.77 26.03
C GLU A 275 9.91 -11.11 26.09
N LYS A 276 10.26 -10.31 25.08
CA LYS A 276 11.57 -9.64 25.01
C LYS A 276 11.74 -8.46 25.97
N LYS A 277 10.66 -7.93 26.57
CA LYS A 277 10.68 -6.82 27.54
C LYS A 277 11.62 -5.67 27.13
N VAL A 278 11.48 -5.23 25.87
CA VAL A 278 12.38 -4.25 25.21
C VAL A 278 12.54 -2.92 25.93
N TYR A 279 11.60 -2.56 26.82
CA TYR A 279 11.63 -1.32 27.60
C TYR A 279 11.82 -1.57 29.11
N GLY A 280 12.28 -2.76 29.49
CA GLY A 280 12.42 -3.17 30.89
C GLY A 280 11.16 -3.84 31.46
N PRO A 281 11.20 -4.27 32.73
CA PRO A 281 10.12 -5.01 33.38
C PRO A 281 8.89 -4.13 33.71
N ASP A 282 9.08 -2.82 33.89
CA ASP A 282 8.04 -1.90 34.36
C ASP A 282 7.12 -1.41 33.24
N ILE A 283 7.54 -1.56 31.99
CA ILE A 283 6.82 -1.05 30.82
C ILE A 283 6.15 -2.21 30.07
N VAL A 284 4.84 -2.29 30.20
CA VAL A 284 4.02 -3.32 29.54
C VAL A 284 3.46 -2.79 28.22
N ILE A 285 3.78 -3.48 27.13
CA ILE A 285 3.20 -3.21 25.82
C ILE A 285 1.77 -3.73 25.79
N LYS A 286 0.82 -2.86 25.42
CA LYS A 286 -0.61 -3.18 25.30
C LYS A 286 -0.99 -3.49 23.85
N LYS A 287 -1.97 -4.37 23.66
CA LYS A 287 -2.53 -4.70 22.34
C LYS A 287 -3.89 -4.04 22.13
N GLU A 288 -4.07 -3.38 21.00
CA GLU A 288 -5.37 -2.97 20.46
C GLU A 288 -5.74 -3.82 19.24
N GLU A 289 -7.03 -3.98 18.98
CA GLU A 289 -7.56 -4.82 17.90
C GLU A 289 -8.08 -3.98 16.74
N CYS A 290 -7.69 -4.37 15.51
CA CYS A 290 -8.25 -3.78 14.31
C CYS A 290 -9.73 -4.13 14.16
N ILE A 291 -10.62 -3.12 14.16
CA ILE A 291 -12.08 -3.33 14.11
C ILE A 291 -12.53 -4.02 12.83
N ASN A 292 -11.85 -3.77 11.71
CA ASN A 292 -12.14 -4.40 10.43
C ASN A 292 -11.82 -5.90 10.50
N HIS A 293 -10.75 -6.28 11.20
CA HIS A 293 -10.38 -7.68 11.40
C HIS A 293 -11.30 -8.38 12.40
N VAL A 294 -11.73 -7.70 13.47
CA VAL A 294 -12.77 -8.20 14.38
C VAL A 294 -14.06 -8.51 13.61
N SER A 295 -14.55 -7.55 12.80
CA SER A 295 -15.75 -7.70 11.97
C SER A 295 -15.60 -8.82 10.93
N LYS A 296 -14.46 -8.92 10.23
CA LYS A 296 -14.20 -10.02 9.27
C LYS A 296 -14.21 -11.38 9.96
N ARG A 297 -13.52 -11.53 11.10
CA ARG A 297 -13.48 -12.78 11.89
C ARG A 297 -14.89 -13.19 12.32
N LEU A 298 -15.70 -12.23 12.75
CA LEU A 298 -17.11 -12.44 13.09
C LEU A 298 -17.90 -12.98 11.90
N GLY A 299 -17.88 -12.26 10.78
CA GLY A 299 -18.62 -12.66 9.60
C GLY A 299 -18.20 -14.05 9.10
N THR A 300 -16.91 -14.38 9.18
CA THR A 300 -16.41 -15.71 8.81
C THR A 300 -16.87 -16.78 9.77
N ALA A 301 -16.83 -16.54 11.09
CA ALA A 301 -17.31 -17.48 12.09
C ALA A 301 -18.80 -17.79 11.89
N LEU A 302 -19.64 -16.75 11.72
CA LEU A 302 -21.07 -16.90 11.45
C LEU A 302 -21.33 -17.67 10.15
N ARG A 303 -20.66 -17.32 9.05
CA ARG A 303 -20.81 -18.05 7.77
C ARG A 303 -20.37 -19.51 7.87
N SER A 304 -19.31 -19.80 8.63
CA SER A 304 -18.88 -21.18 8.88
C SER A 304 -19.95 -21.94 9.64
N THR A 305 -20.47 -21.36 10.72
CA THR A 305 -21.56 -21.97 11.49
C THR A 305 -22.78 -22.23 10.61
N VAL A 306 -23.22 -21.25 9.80
CA VAL A 306 -24.35 -21.41 8.87
C VAL A 306 -24.08 -22.49 7.81
N LYS A 307 -22.85 -22.57 7.27
CA LYS A 307 -22.47 -23.59 6.28
C LYS A 307 -22.53 -25.01 6.84
N ASP A 308 -22.22 -25.18 8.12
CA ASP A 308 -22.29 -26.45 8.83
C ASP A 308 -23.73 -26.84 9.24
N CYS A 309 -24.70 -25.92 9.11
CA CYS A 309 -26.08 -26.06 9.61
C CYS A 309 -27.12 -26.55 8.59
N ARG A 310 -26.74 -27.14 7.44
CA ARG A 310 -27.73 -27.76 6.53
C ARG A 310 -28.25 -29.10 7.09
N ALA A 311 -29.10 -29.09 8.13
CA ALA A 311 -30.00 -30.21 8.51
C ALA A 311 -31.08 -29.87 9.59
N GLN A 312 -32.33 -29.77 9.11
CA GLN A 312 -33.69 -30.11 9.65
C GLN A 312 -34.24 -29.67 11.04
N ASP A 313 -35.60 -29.62 11.02
CA ASP A 313 -36.58 -28.89 11.86
C ASP A 313 -37.32 -29.80 12.87
N ALA A 314 -37.31 -29.49 14.18
CA ALA A 314 -38.16 -30.25 15.11
C ALA A 314 -38.79 -29.49 16.30
N LYS A 315 -38.31 -28.32 16.75
CA LYS A 315 -38.88 -27.63 17.94
C LYS A 315 -38.73 -26.11 17.89
N PRO A 316 -39.83 -25.31 17.87
CA PRO A 316 -39.75 -23.85 17.93
C PRO A 316 -39.79 -23.30 19.37
N GLN A 317 -38.96 -22.29 19.65
CA GLN A 317 -38.93 -21.55 20.93
C GLN A 317 -39.27 -20.06 20.71
N HIS A 318 -40.32 -19.57 21.37
CA HIS A 318 -40.81 -18.18 21.25
C HIS A 318 -41.05 -17.47 22.59
N SER A 319 -40.64 -18.09 23.71
CA SER A 319 -40.87 -17.58 25.06
C SER A 319 -40.24 -16.23 25.39
N LYS A 320 -39.25 -15.79 24.59
CA LYS A 320 -38.57 -14.50 24.74
C LYS A 320 -39.05 -13.41 23.77
N CYS A 321 -40.01 -13.73 22.90
CA CYS A 321 -40.59 -12.75 22.00
C CYS A 321 -41.63 -11.91 22.75
N PRO A 322 -41.72 -10.60 22.48
CA PRO A 322 -42.73 -9.74 23.09
C PRO A 322 -44.14 -10.26 22.75
N ALA A 323 -45.03 -10.28 23.74
CA ALA A 323 -46.43 -10.69 23.55
C ALA A 323 -47.27 -9.51 23.07
N GLY A 324 -48.40 -9.80 22.41
CA GLY A 324 -49.38 -8.80 21.99
C GLY A 324 -49.56 -8.74 20.48
N GLU A 325 -50.69 -8.16 20.06
CA GLU A 325 -51.14 -8.09 18.67
C GLU A 325 -50.11 -7.38 17.76
N ASN A 326 -49.42 -6.38 18.31
CA ASN A 326 -48.36 -5.60 17.65
C ASN A 326 -46.94 -6.23 17.78
N SER A 327 -46.82 -7.49 18.20
CA SER A 327 -45.52 -8.15 18.28
C SER A 327 -44.91 -8.32 16.89
N TRP A 328 -43.63 -7.97 16.74
CA TRP A 328 -42.88 -8.28 15.52
C TRP A 328 -42.69 -9.80 15.30
N CYS A 329 -42.92 -10.61 16.33
CA CYS A 329 -42.89 -12.06 16.24
C CYS A 329 -44.23 -12.59 15.71
N PHE A 330 -44.22 -13.14 14.48
CA PHE A 330 -45.41 -13.70 13.83
C PHE A 330 -46.12 -14.75 14.71
N TYR A 331 -45.38 -15.49 15.53
CA TYR A 331 -45.95 -16.53 16.41
C TYR A 331 -46.68 -15.92 17.61
N GLN A 332 -46.08 -14.93 18.29
CA GLN A 332 -46.71 -14.27 19.43
C GLN A 332 -47.85 -13.33 19.00
N SER A 333 -47.72 -12.67 17.85
CA SER A 333 -48.78 -11.86 17.25
C SER A 333 -49.97 -12.74 16.85
N ALA A 334 -49.75 -13.89 16.20
CA ALA A 334 -50.83 -14.82 15.87
C ALA A 334 -51.55 -15.33 17.14
N ILE A 335 -50.81 -15.73 18.18
CA ILE A 335 -51.41 -16.12 19.46
C ILE A 335 -52.23 -14.98 20.08
N ALA A 336 -51.70 -13.75 20.08
CA ALA A 336 -52.40 -12.61 20.64
C ALA A 336 -53.66 -12.22 19.86
N ASN A 337 -53.68 -12.43 18.55
CA ASN A 337 -54.85 -12.24 17.68
C ASN A 337 -55.81 -13.45 17.66
N GLY A 338 -55.56 -14.49 18.47
CA GLY A 338 -56.40 -15.69 18.51
C GLY A 338 -56.27 -16.60 17.27
N GLU A 339 -55.24 -16.39 16.45
CA GLU A 339 -54.98 -17.14 15.23
C GLU A 339 -53.98 -18.29 15.48
N LYS A 340 -54.07 -19.34 14.66
CA LYS A 340 -53.08 -20.42 14.68
C LYS A 340 -51.77 -19.92 14.03
N PRO A 341 -50.63 -19.94 14.74
CA PRO A 341 -49.37 -19.52 14.16
C PRO A 341 -49.00 -20.35 12.92
N ASN A 342 -48.68 -19.64 11.84
CA ASN A 342 -48.22 -20.24 10.59
C ASN A 342 -46.94 -21.07 10.78
N ALA A 343 -46.67 -22.02 9.88
CA ALA A 343 -45.47 -22.86 9.96
C ALA A 343 -44.19 -22.01 9.86
N HIS A 344 -43.20 -22.28 10.72
CA HIS A 344 -41.89 -21.60 10.70
C HIS A 344 -41.19 -21.64 9.34
N LYS A 345 -41.40 -22.70 8.56
CA LYS A 345 -40.85 -22.85 7.20
C LYS A 345 -41.35 -21.79 6.22
N LEU A 346 -42.52 -21.20 6.46
CA LEU A 346 -43.14 -20.18 5.62
C LEU A 346 -42.70 -18.76 5.99
N ASN A 347 -42.41 -18.51 7.28
CA ASN A 347 -42.14 -17.16 7.81
C ASN A 347 -40.73 -16.96 8.36
N VAL A 348 -39.94 -18.02 8.52
CA VAL A 348 -38.53 -17.99 8.95
C VAL A 348 -37.69 -18.60 7.84
N GLY A 349 -37.06 -17.76 7.00
CA GLY A 349 -36.31 -18.23 5.84
C GLY A 349 -35.12 -19.15 6.17
N THR A 350 -34.55 -19.08 7.37
CA THR A 350 -33.51 -20.01 7.85
C THR A 350 -33.49 -20.06 9.39
N PRO A 351 -34.22 -20.99 10.04
CA PRO A 351 -34.23 -21.09 11.50
C PRO A 351 -32.88 -21.58 12.05
N ILE A 352 -32.41 -20.97 13.16
CA ILE A 352 -31.20 -21.41 13.89
C ILE A 352 -31.61 -22.56 14.83
N ASN A 353 -31.09 -23.77 14.60
CA ASN A 353 -31.44 -24.96 15.39
C ASN A 353 -30.75 -24.97 16.77
N GLU A 354 -31.46 -25.44 17.80
CA GLU A 354 -31.07 -25.46 19.22
C GLU A 354 -29.74 -26.19 19.49
N LYS A 355 -29.40 -27.22 18.69
CA LYS A 355 -28.08 -27.90 18.72
C LYS A 355 -26.92 -26.97 18.34
N PHE A 356 -27.20 -25.82 17.73
CA PHE A 356 -26.21 -24.88 17.24
C PHE A 356 -26.11 -23.61 18.09
N LEU A 357 -27.06 -23.37 18.99
CA LEU A 357 -26.93 -22.32 20.01
C LEU A 357 -25.61 -22.45 20.79
N PRO A 358 -25.16 -23.66 21.20
CA PRO A 358 -23.85 -23.84 21.82
C PRO A 358 -22.65 -23.51 20.92
N LYS A 359 -22.81 -23.46 19.59
CA LYS A 359 -21.75 -23.05 18.65
C LYS A 359 -21.75 -21.54 18.37
N ILE A 360 -22.93 -20.92 18.35
CA ILE A 360 -23.12 -19.50 18.08
C ILE A 360 -22.90 -18.65 19.33
N LEU A 361 -23.39 -19.12 20.48
CA LEU A 361 -23.33 -18.40 21.75
C LEU A 361 -21.88 -18.06 22.17
N PRO A 362 -20.88 -18.96 22.06
CA PRO A 362 -19.49 -18.60 22.37
C PRO A 362 -18.93 -17.51 21.44
N ILE A 363 -19.39 -17.44 20.18
CA ILE A 363 -19.01 -16.37 19.25
C ILE A 363 -19.55 -15.04 19.76
N TYR A 364 -20.83 -14.98 20.15
CA TYR A 364 -21.44 -13.77 20.72
C TYR A 364 -20.82 -13.37 22.06
N GLN A 365 -20.61 -14.32 22.97
CA GLN A 365 -19.97 -14.08 24.26
C GLN A 365 -18.55 -13.51 24.09
N ARG A 366 -17.75 -14.06 23.17
CA ARG A 366 -16.43 -13.53 22.86
C ARG A 366 -16.47 -12.10 22.30
N LEU A 367 -17.55 -11.71 21.60
CA LEU A 367 -17.72 -10.36 21.06
C LEU A 367 -18.19 -9.36 22.10
N ALA A 368 -19.04 -9.82 23.01
CA ALA A 368 -19.53 -9.04 24.13
C ALA A 368 -18.56 -8.99 25.31
N SER A 369 -17.41 -9.69 25.20
CA SER A 369 -16.36 -9.67 26.20
C SER A 369 -15.80 -8.26 26.35
N ASN A 370 -15.76 -7.77 27.59
CA ASN A 370 -15.23 -6.44 27.89
C ASN A 370 -13.77 -6.33 27.47
N GLU A 371 -12.99 -7.41 27.57
CA GLU A 371 -11.59 -7.47 27.18
C GLU A 371 -11.39 -7.24 25.67
N LEU A 372 -12.28 -7.79 24.82
CA LEU A 372 -12.23 -7.51 23.39
C LEU A 372 -12.68 -6.07 23.09
N LEU A 373 -13.78 -5.63 23.71
CA LEU A 373 -14.37 -4.31 23.46
C LEU A 373 -13.46 -3.17 23.90
N GLU A 374 -12.75 -3.33 25.02
CA GLU A 374 -11.74 -2.38 25.49
C GLU A 374 -10.61 -2.21 24.47
N ARG A 375 -10.14 -3.31 23.86
CA ARG A 375 -9.12 -3.26 22.80
C ARG A 375 -9.64 -2.69 21.48
N CYS A 376 -10.96 -2.57 21.31
CA CYS A 376 -11.60 -1.96 20.15
C CYS A 376 -12.00 -0.50 20.36
N ILE A 377 -11.84 0.05 21.57
CA ILE A 377 -12.45 1.32 21.98
C ILE A 377 -12.04 2.52 21.10
N ARG A 378 -10.81 2.48 20.56
CA ARG A 378 -10.29 3.55 19.68
C ARG A 378 -10.68 3.39 18.22
N CYS A 379 -11.42 2.34 17.89
CA CYS A 379 -11.82 1.99 16.53
C CYS A 379 -10.65 2.02 15.54
N GLY A 380 -9.50 1.49 15.97
CA GLY A 380 -8.29 1.42 15.16
C GLY A 380 -8.49 0.55 13.92
N THR A 381 -7.90 0.97 12.79
CA THR A 381 -7.85 0.17 11.56
C THR A 381 -6.42 0.13 11.02
N GLN A 382 -6.06 -0.96 10.33
CA GLN A 382 -4.77 -1.12 9.63
C GLN A 382 -4.79 -0.59 8.19
N ASN A 383 -5.84 0.13 7.79
CA ASN A 383 -5.94 0.70 6.44
C ASN A 383 -4.76 1.62 6.09
N ALA A 384 -4.14 2.23 7.11
CA ALA A 384 -2.92 3.02 6.95
C ALA A 384 -1.75 2.18 6.41
N ASN A 385 -1.55 0.97 6.96
CA ASN A 385 -0.52 0.02 6.52
C ASN A 385 -0.83 -0.46 5.10
N GLU A 386 -2.07 -0.87 4.82
CA GLU A 386 -2.48 -1.30 3.48
C GLU A 386 -2.22 -0.22 2.42
N SER A 387 -2.52 1.05 2.76
CA SER A 387 -2.24 2.20 1.89
C SER A 387 -0.73 2.44 1.71
N LEU A 388 0.07 2.31 2.76
CA LEU A 388 1.53 2.48 2.70
C LEU A 388 2.16 1.35 1.86
N HIS A 389 1.78 0.10 2.11
CA HIS A 389 2.24 -1.06 1.36
C HIS A 389 1.96 -0.90 -0.13
N SER A 390 0.77 -0.43 -0.50
CA SER A 390 0.42 -0.14 -1.89
C SER A 390 1.37 0.90 -2.51
N MET A 391 1.76 1.94 -1.75
CA MET A 391 2.72 2.95 -2.22
C MET A 391 4.15 2.40 -2.36
N ILE A 392 4.59 1.54 -1.44
CA ILE A 392 5.91 0.90 -1.48
C ILE A 392 6.01 0.05 -2.76
N TRP A 393 5.03 -0.83 -2.98
CA TRP A 393 5.08 -1.78 -4.08
C TRP A 393 4.75 -1.15 -5.44
N ALA A 394 4.10 0.02 -5.48
CA ALA A 394 4.01 0.83 -6.70
C ALA A 394 5.37 1.40 -7.13
N LYS A 395 6.32 1.60 -6.19
CA LYS A 395 7.69 2.07 -6.49
C LYS A 395 8.67 0.93 -6.70
N CYS A 396 8.41 -0.22 -6.11
CA CYS A 396 9.20 -1.43 -6.23
C CYS A 396 8.27 -2.60 -6.58
N PRO A 397 7.95 -2.83 -7.86
CA PRO A 397 6.99 -3.86 -8.23
C PRO A 397 7.40 -5.26 -7.75
N LYS A 398 6.43 -6.11 -7.38
CA LYS A 398 6.65 -7.44 -6.78
C LYS A 398 7.00 -8.53 -7.80
N GLU A 399 6.95 -8.20 -9.09
CA GLU A 399 7.09 -9.12 -10.21
C GLU A 399 8.56 -9.48 -10.47
N ILE A 400 9.50 -8.64 -10.03
CA ILE A 400 10.93 -8.87 -10.20
C ILE A 400 11.62 -8.95 -8.84
N PHE A 401 12.56 -9.89 -8.74
CA PHE A 401 13.46 -9.91 -7.59
C PHE A 401 14.37 -8.68 -7.62
N VAL A 402 14.53 -8.04 -6.47
CA VAL A 402 15.43 -6.91 -6.26
C VAL A 402 16.18 -7.10 -4.94
N ASN A 403 17.33 -6.44 -4.76
CA ASN A 403 18.08 -6.50 -3.51
C ASN A 403 17.48 -5.61 -2.41
N LYS A 404 17.89 -5.85 -1.15
CA LYS A 404 17.44 -5.13 0.05
C LYS A 404 17.65 -3.62 -0.08
N ARG A 405 18.81 -3.18 -0.58
CA ARG A 405 19.13 -1.75 -0.76
C ARG A 405 18.15 -1.03 -1.69
N ARG A 406 17.68 -1.68 -2.76
CA ARG A 406 16.64 -1.13 -3.65
C ARG A 406 15.29 -1.04 -2.95
N VAL A 407 14.90 -2.08 -2.20
CA VAL A 407 13.66 -2.06 -1.41
C VAL A 407 13.69 -0.94 -0.37
N LYS A 408 14.77 -0.81 0.42
CA LYS A 408 14.91 0.27 1.42
C LYS A 408 14.76 1.66 0.81
N ARG A 409 15.36 1.92 -0.36
CA ARG A 409 15.22 3.20 -1.07
C ARG A 409 13.79 3.46 -1.55
N ALA A 410 13.11 2.43 -2.04
CA ALA A 410 11.70 2.54 -2.43
C ALA A 410 10.79 2.82 -1.22
N VAL A 411 11.05 2.17 -0.08
CA VAL A 411 10.33 2.40 1.17
C VAL A 411 10.56 3.81 1.68
N ALA A 412 11.82 4.27 1.78
CA ALA A 412 12.15 5.63 2.21
C ALA A 412 11.39 6.69 1.39
N LYS A 413 11.41 6.57 0.05
CA LYS A 413 10.64 7.46 -0.83
C LYS A 413 9.13 7.34 -0.63
N ALA A 414 8.60 6.13 -0.46
CA ALA A 414 7.17 5.91 -0.22
C ALA A 414 6.73 6.53 1.10
N VAL A 415 7.52 6.38 2.17
CA VAL A 415 7.26 6.95 3.49
C VAL A 415 7.28 8.47 3.44
N CYS A 416 8.28 9.08 2.80
CA CYS A 416 8.33 10.54 2.61
C CYS A 416 7.07 11.06 1.91
N GLU A 417 6.67 10.42 0.81
CA GLU A 417 5.46 10.81 0.09
C GLU A 417 4.18 10.55 0.88
N TYR A 418 4.16 9.51 1.71
CA TYR A 418 3.02 9.18 2.56
C TYR A 418 2.82 10.25 3.64
N ASN A 419 3.92 10.64 4.29
CA ASN A 419 3.91 11.58 5.41
C ASN A 419 3.75 13.04 4.95
N LYS A 420 4.53 13.48 3.95
CA LYS A 420 4.62 14.90 3.57
C LYS A 420 4.04 15.23 2.19
N GLY A 421 3.58 14.22 1.45
CA GLY A 421 3.11 14.39 0.08
C GLY A 421 4.23 14.37 -0.96
N THR A 422 3.84 14.21 -2.22
CA THR A 422 4.75 14.06 -3.36
C THR A 422 5.47 15.36 -3.69
N VAL A 423 4.80 16.52 -3.62
CA VAL A 423 5.44 17.83 -3.88
C VAL A 423 6.61 18.06 -2.92
N ARG A 424 6.35 17.98 -1.61
CA ARG A 424 7.36 18.23 -0.57
C ARG A 424 8.53 17.26 -0.67
N THR A 425 8.24 15.98 -0.88
CA THR A 425 9.27 14.93 -1.03
C THR A 425 10.20 15.22 -2.20
N ILE A 426 9.66 15.60 -3.37
CA ILE A 426 10.50 15.89 -4.55
C ILE A 426 11.35 17.14 -4.33
N VAL A 427 10.78 18.18 -3.71
CA VAL A 427 11.52 19.41 -3.38
C VAL A 427 12.71 19.10 -2.47
N GLU A 428 12.52 18.31 -1.42
CA GLU A 428 13.63 17.95 -0.51
C GLU A 428 14.68 17.06 -1.18
N ILE A 429 14.27 16.12 -2.04
CA ILE A 429 15.21 15.29 -2.83
C ILE A 429 16.04 16.18 -3.78
N GLN A 430 15.40 17.11 -4.49
CA GLN A 430 16.10 18.00 -5.43
C GLN A 430 16.98 19.01 -4.70
N LYS A 431 16.54 19.53 -3.56
CA LYS A 431 17.36 20.37 -2.68
C LYS A 431 18.60 19.62 -2.20
N ALA A 432 18.45 18.38 -1.75
CA ALA A 432 19.58 17.54 -1.36
C ALA A 432 20.54 17.30 -2.54
N LEU A 433 20.01 17.21 -3.77
CA LEU A 433 20.80 17.10 -5.00
C LEU A 433 21.46 18.40 -5.46
N GLY A 434 21.19 19.55 -4.83
CA GLY A 434 21.64 20.86 -5.31
C GLY A 434 20.96 21.31 -6.60
N VAL A 435 19.76 20.80 -6.90
CA VAL A 435 18.99 21.11 -8.12
C VAL A 435 17.73 21.89 -7.77
N ALA A 436 17.44 22.94 -8.53
CA ALA A 436 16.19 23.68 -8.37
C ALA A 436 14.98 22.87 -8.85
N THR A 437 13.90 22.87 -8.08
CA THR A 437 12.65 22.22 -8.47
C THR A 437 11.92 23.06 -9.53
N GLY A 438 11.95 22.58 -10.79
CA GLY A 438 11.26 23.22 -11.91
C GLY A 438 9.74 23.27 -11.76
N GLY A 439 9.11 24.26 -12.40
CA GLY A 439 7.66 24.50 -12.33
C GLY A 439 6.82 23.31 -12.80
N SER A 440 7.19 22.68 -13.93
CA SER A 440 6.49 21.49 -14.45
C SER A 440 6.56 20.31 -13.49
N THR A 441 7.70 20.10 -12.80
CA THR A 441 7.85 19.06 -11.78
C THR A 441 6.91 19.32 -10.61
N LYS A 442 6.81 20.57 -10.13
CA LYS A 442 5.85 20.94 -9.06
C LYS A 442 4.41 20.72 -9.50
N GLN A 443 4.05 21.10 -10.72
CA GLN A 443 2.70 20.91 -11.26
C GLN A 443 2.32 19.42 -11.33
N LEU A 444 3.19 18.57 -11.89
CA LEU A 444 2.96 17.13 -11.94
C LEU A 444 2.84 16.52 -10.53
N ALA A 445 3.72 16.91 -9.62
CA ALA A 445 3.68 16.46 -8.23
C ALA A 445 2.37 16.89 -7.54
N THR A 446 1.89 18.11 -7.81
CA THR A 446 0.63 18.64 -7.29
C THR A 446 -0.56 17.83 -7.82
N ILE A 447 -0.57 17.51 -9.12
CA ILE A 447 -1.61 16.67 -9.74
C ILE A 447 -1.64 15.28 -9.05
N LEU A 448 -0.48 14.68 -8.78
CA LEU A 448 -0.39 13.40 -8.09
C LEU A 448 -0.95 13.47 -6.66
N ASP A 449 -0.61 14.51 -5.91
CA ASP A 449 -1.13 14.73 -4.56
C ASP A 449 -2.64 14.99 -4.57
N CYS A 450 -3.15 15.82 -5.50
CA CYS A 450 -4.58 16.06 -5.65
C CYS A 450 -5.36 14.78 -6.00
N ARG A 451 -4.82 13.91 -6.87
CA ARG A 451 -5.43 12.61 -7.19
C ARG A 451 -5.54 11.71 -5.96
N LYS A 452 -4.46 11.63 -5.16
CA LYS A 452 -4.46 10.87 -3.89
C LYS A 452 -5.48 11.42 -2.90
N GLN A 453 -5.58 12.75 -2.74
CA GLN A 453 -6.58 13.38 -1.87
C GLN A 453 -8.02 13.11 -2.31
N LYS A 454 -8.31 13.21 -3.62
CA LYS A 454 -9.64 12.91 -4.17
C LYS A 454 -10.03 11.45 -3.96
N PHE A 455 -9.10 10.51 -4.14
CA PHE A 455 -9.32 9.08 -3.86
C PHE A 455 -9.64 8.84 -2.37
N ARG A 456 -8.88 9.47 -1.45
CA ARG A 456 -9.14 9.41 0.00
C ARG A 456 -10.54 9.93 0.36
N LYS A 457 -10.98 11.06 -0.23
CA LYS A 457 -12.32 11.64 0.01
C LYS A 457 -13.45 10.71 -0.48
N ARG A 458 -13.27 10.01 -1.60
CA ARG A 458 -14.28 9.08 -2.15
C ARG A 458 -14.50 7.82 -1.30
N HIS A 459 -13.48 7.41 -0.54
CA HIS A 459 -13.57 6.25 0.35
C HIS A 459 -13.84 6.61 1.82
N GLN A 460 -14.03 7.89 2.13
CA GLN A 460 -14.42 8.34 3.46
C GLN A 460 -15.94 8.44 3.54
N ASP A 461 -16.57 7.44 4.15
CA ASP A 461 -17.99 7.48 4.46
C ASP A 461 -18.27 8.56 5.53
N SER A 462 -19.30 9.37 5.32
CA SER A 462 -19.69 10.46 6.22
C SER A 462 -20.01 9.96 7.63
N SER A 463 -20.60 8.76 7.71
CA SER A 463 -20.91 8.02 8.94
C SER A 463 -19.66 7.65 9.73
N ASN A 464 -18.59 7.19 9.06
CA ASN A 464 -17.31 6.85 9.70
C ASN A 464 -16.62 8.09 10.29
N LYS A 465 -16.78 9.26 9.65
CA LYS A 465 -16.21 10.53 10.12
C LYS A 465 -16.89 11.02 11.39
N LEU A 466 -18.22 10.90 11.47
CA LEU A 466 -19.01 11.25 12.66
C LEU A 466 -18.70 10.29 13.81
N ALA A 467 -18.67 8.98 13.55
CA ALA A 467 -18.34 7.96 14.55
C ALA A 467 -16.94 8.19 15.16
N LEU A 468 -15.91 8.39 14.32
CA LEU A 468 -14.55 8.71 14.80
C LEU A 468 -14.51 10.00 15.61
N LYS A 469 -15.30 11.02 15.26
CA LYS A 469 -15.35 12.30 15.99
C LYS A 469 -16.01 12.14 17.36
N LEU A 470 -17.10 11.38 17.45
CA LEU A 470 -17.78 11.09 18.71
C LEU A 470 -16.92 10.23 19.64
N ILE A 471 -16.23 9.24 19.07
CA ILE A 471 -15.32 8.35 19.82
C ILE A 471 -14.11 9.11 20.35
N LYS A 472 -13.49 9.98 19.53
CA LYS A 472 -12.41 10.88 20.01
C LYS A 472 -12.85 11.74 21.19
N LYS A 473 -14.06 12.31 21.13
CA LYS A 473 -14.64 13.07 22.25
C LYS A 473 -14.84 12.20 23.50
N ALA A 474 -15.32 10.96 23.33
CA ALA A 474 -15.54 10.03 24.42
C ALA A 474 -14.22 9.59 25.10
N ILE A 475 -13.18 9.30 24.31
CA ILE A 475 -11.84 8.96 24.82
C ILE A 475 -11.26 10.12 25.59
N HIS A 476 -11.26 11.32 25.01
CA HIS A 476 -10.76 12.53 25.67
C HIS A 476 -11.50 12.80 27.00
N LYS A 477 -12.82 12.61 27.02
CA LYS A 477 -13.62 12.72 28.26
C LYS A 477 -13.21 11.66 29.30
N LYS A 478 -12.94 10.41 28.88
CA LYS A 478 -12.50 9.33 29.77
C LYS A 478 -11.11 9.60 30.35
N GLU A 479 -10.18 10.09 29.53
CA GLU A 479 -8.82 10.48 29.96
C GLU A 479 -8.85 11.65 30.94
N LEU A 480 -9.67 12.68 30.68
CA LEU A 480 -9.91 13.79 31.61
C LEU A 480 -10.47 13.31 32.95
N LEU A 481 -11.41 12.37 32.93
CA LEU A 481 -12.00 11.79 34.15
C LEU A 481 -10.99 10.93 34.93
N ALA A 482 -10.11 10.20 34.24
CA ALA A 482 -9.03 9.44 34.88
C ALA A 482 -8.03 10.38 35.57
N ARG A 483 -7.55 11.42 34.86
CA ARG A 483 -6.66 12.44 35.43
C ARG A 483 -7.25 13.11 36.68
N ARG A 484 -8.55 13.42 36.68
CA ARG A 484 -9.24 13.98 37.86
C ARG A 484 -9.30 13.02 39.04
N ARG A 485 -9.39 11.70 38.82
CA ARG A 485 -9.36 10.71 39.91
C ARG A 485 -7.97 10.56 40.50
N ASP A 486 -6.94 10.57 39.65
CA ASP A 486 -5.54 10.47 40.09
C ASP A 486 -5.14 11.71 40.92
N SER A 487 -5.63 12.90 40.56
CA SER A 487 -5.44 14.12 41.36
C SER A 487 -6.27 14.17 42.66
N ALA A 488 -7.38 13.42 42.74
CA ALA A 488 -8.24 13.36 43.92
C ALA A 488 -7.79 12.31 44.94
N GLY A 489 -6.94 11.36 44.55
CA GLY A 489 -6.34 10.35 45.44
C GLY A 489 -5.01 10.77 46.09
N GLN A 490 -4.58 12.01 45.90
CA GLN A 490 -3.35 12.60 46.47
C GLN A 490 -3.60 13.58 47.64
N PHE A 491 -4.82 13.60 48.20
CA PHE A 491 -5.17 14.39 49.39
C PHE A 491 -5.50 13.52 50.58
#